data_AF-A0A522YZC5-F1
#
_entry.id   AF-A0A522YZC5-F1
#
_cell.length_a   1.000
_cell.length_b   1.000
_cell.length_c   1.000
_cell.angle_alpha   90.00
_cell.angle_beta   90.00
_cell.angle_gamma   90.00
#
_symmetry.space_group_name_H-M   'P 1'
#
loop_
_entity.id
_entity.type
_entity.pdbx_description
1 polymer ?
#
loop_
_entity_poly.entity_id
_entity_poly.type
_entity_poly.pdbx_seq_one_letter_code
_entity_poly.pdbx_strand_id
1 'polypeptide(L)'
;MTPPEKRAEAFLTHAKAVVEGMSKPFFEAKPQLWAAIVGKGAKALGDDDKRSRWRYYNLIAMTWWAVDGAKFAMPDEQFEAVTAVLERQLLDWDATALDGLRELYKFIHGYDAAIDKLTDPEDNLGFLKQLIGTWVVWNLTGRAPLADEAGVAAVLGRVVHGCAAGYWADEG
;
A
#
# COMPACT_ATOMS: atom_id res chain seq x y z
N MET A 1 -17.36 -4.37 -19.20
CA MET A 1 -17.02 -3.97 -17.83
C MET A 1 -18.25 -3.56 -17.06
N THR A 2 -18.45 -4.17 -15.90
CA THR A 2 -19.49 -3.87 -14.90
C THR A 2 -19.16 -2.57 -14.16
N PRO A 3 -20.12 -1.96 -13.43
CA PRO A 3 -19.85 -0.77 -12.62
C PRO A 3 -18.75 -0.95 -11.56
N PRO A 4 -18.69 -2.07 -10.80
CA PRO A 4 -17.58 -2.36 -9.90
C PRO A 4 -16.21 -2.42 -10.60
N GLU A 5 -16.14 -3.04 -11.78
CA GLU A 5 -14.90 -3.12 -12.56
C GLU A 5 -14.40 -1.72 -13.00
N LYS A 6 -15.31 -0.86 -13.47
CA LYS A 6 -14.97 0.53 -13.83
C LYS A 6 -14.44 1.33 -12.63
N ARG A 7 -15.02 1.09 -11.45
CA ARG A 7 -14.58 1.69 -10.19
C ARG A 7 -13.16 1.22 -9.81
N ALA A 8 -12.88 -0.08 -9.91
CA ALA A 8 -11.53 -0.60 -9.67
C ALA A 8 -10.45 0.02 -10.59
N GLU A 9 -10.76 0.22 -11.88
CA GLU A 9 -9.83 0.87 -12.82
C GLU A 9 -9.60 2.36 -12.52
N ALA A 10 -10.67 3.08 -12.16
CA ALA A 10 -10.58 4.49 -11.76
C ALA A 10 -9.78 4.65 -10.45
N PHE A 11 -9.95 3.76 -9.47
CA PHE A 11 -9.12 3.71 -8.26
C PHE A 11 -7.64 3.63 -8.61
N LEU A 12 -7.23 2.65 -9.42
CA LEU A 12 -5.82 2.43 -9.73
C LEU A 12 -5.23 3.59 -10.52
N THR A 13 -6.00 4.21 -11.41
CA THR A 13 -5.58 5.41 -12.13
C THR A 13 -5.33 6.58 -11.17
N HIS A 14 -6.24 6.77 -10.21
CA HIS A 14 -6.09 7.80 -9.18
C HIS A 14 -4.91 7.52 -8.25
N ALA A 15 -4.81 6.31 -7.71
CA ALA A 15 -3.71 5.90 -6.82
C ALA A 15 -2.35 6.10 -7.49
N LYS A 16 -2.21 5.72 -8.78
CA LYS A 16 -1.03 6.01 -9.60
C LYS A 16 -0.68 7.50 -9.59
N ALA A 17 -1.63 8.35 -10.01
CA ALA A 17 -1.41 9.78 -10.10
C ALA A 17 -1.03 10.40 -8.74
N VAL A 18 -1.67 9.97 -7.66
CA VAL A 18 -1.35 10.44 -6.30
C VAL A 18 0.06 10.04 -5.89
N VAL A 19 0.45 8.78 -6.06
CA VAL A 19 1.80 8.29 -5.71
C VAL A 19 2.88 9.01 -6.51
N GLU A 20 2.61 9.30 -7.79
CA GLU A 20 3.50 10.09 -8.63
C GLU A 20 3.63 11.54 -8.14
N GLY A 21 2.51 12.21 -7.88
CA GLY A 21 2.48 13.58 -7.37
C GLY A 21 3.11 13.72 -5.97
N MET A 22 2.98 12.69 -5.13
CA MET A 22 3.50 12.68 -3.77
C MET A 22 5.00 12.40 -3.67
N SER A 23 5.63 11.88 -4.73
CA SER A 23 7.04 11.46 -4.67
C SER A 23 7.99 12.59 -4.25
N LYS A 24 7.81 13.81 -4.78
CA LYS A 24 8.64 14.97 -4.41
C LYS A 24 8.33 15.50 -3.00
N PRO A 25 7.07 15.80 -2.63
CA PRO A 25 6.73 16.19 -1.26
C PRO A 25 7.21 15.17 -0.23
N PHE A 26 7.14 13.87 -0.56
CA PHE A 26 7.60 12.81 0.31
C PHE A 26 9.12 12.85 0.52
N PHE A 27 9.89 13.01 -0.56
CA PHE A 27 11.34 13.18 -0.48
C PHE A 27 11.71 14.34 0.44
N GLU A 28 11.05 15.48 0.31
CA GLU A 28 11.31 16.68 1.12
C GLU A 28 10.89 16.48 2.59
N ALA A 29 9.77 15.79 2.85
CA ALA A 29 9.25 15.57 4.20
C ALA A 29 9.94 14.42 4.95
N LYS A 30 10.50 13.42 4.24
CA LYS A 30 11.15 12.22 4.79
C LYS A 30 12.50 11.96 4.11
N PRO A 31 13.44 12.92 4.15
CA PRO A 31 14.72 12.81 3.45
C PRO A 31 15.57 11.63 3.92
N GLN A 32 15.49 11.27 5.20
CA GLN A 32 16.18 10.11 5.77
C GLN A 32 15.69 8.78 5.21
N LEU A 33 14.38 8.63 5.00
CA LEU A 33 13.84 7.42 4.38
C LEU A 33 14.23 7.37 2.91
N TRP A 34 14.09 8.49 2.19
CA TRP A 34 14.49 8.56 0.78
C TRP A 34 15.98 8.22 0.57
N ALA A 35 16.85 8.69 1.46
CA ALA A 35 18.26 8.36 1.45
C ALA A 35 18.50 6.85 1.68
N ALA A 36 17.72 6.22 2.55
CA ALA A 36 17.84 4.81 2.91
C ALA A 36 17.27 3.83 1.88
N ILE A 37 16.60 4.29 0.81
CA ILE A 37 16.13 3.40 -0.26
C ILE A 37 17.33 2.83 -1.02
N VAL A 38 17.50 1.50 -0.95
CA VAL A 38 18.65 0.78 -1.52
C VAL A 38 18.20 -0.48 -2.26
N GLY A 39 18.93 -0.85 -3.30
CA GLY A 39 18.72 -2.03 -4.14
C GLY A 39 19.11 -3.35 -3.47
N LYS A 40 19.07 -4.45 -4.24
CA LYS A 40 19.55 -5.76 -3.76
C LYS A 40 21.00 -5.67 -3.29
N GLY A 41 21.27 -6.25 -2.13
CA GLY A 41 22.60 -6.20 -1.49
C GLY A 41 22.98 -4.81 -0.98
N ALA A 42 22.00 -3.98 -0.59
CA ALA A 42 22.18 -2.63 -0.04
C ALA A 42 22.91 -1.64 -0.97
N LYS A 43 22.87 -1.89 -2.30
CA LYS A 43 23.45 -0.97 -3.29
C LYS A 43 22.65 0.32 -3.35
N ALA A 44 23.33 1.47 -3.33
CA ALA A 44 22.69 2.76 -3.54
C ALA A 44 21.97 2.77 -4.90
N LEU A 45 20.73 3.25 -4.90
CA LEU A 45 19.90 3.41 -6.11
C LEU A 45 19.97 4.85 -6.61
N GLY A 46 19.87 5.02 -7.94
CA GLY A 46 19.62 6.32 -8.53
C GLY A 46 18.21 6.83 -8.21
N ASP A 47 17.96 8.12 -8.39
CA ASP A 47 16.66 8.72 -8.04
C ASP A 47 15.50 8.12 -8.83
N ASP A 48 15.70 7.75 -10.09
CA ASP A 48 14.66 7.12 -10.91
C ASP A 48 14.30 5.72 -10.42
N ASP A 49 15.30 4.94 -10.00
CA ASP A 49 15.09 3.62 -9.41
C ASP A 49 14.38 3.73 -8.05
N LYS A 50 14.75 4.73 -7.25
CA LYS A 50 14.08 5.01 -5.97
C LYS A 50 12.62 5.38 -6.18
N ARG A 51 12.31 6.24 -7.16
CA ARG A 51 10.94 6.60 -7.55
C ARG A 51 10.15 5.39 -8.03
N SER A 52 10.76 4.55 -8.86
CA SER A 52 10.11 3.33 -9.36
C SER A 52 9.77 2.37 -8.23
N ARG A 53 10.71 2.18 -7.29
CA ARG A 53 10.51 1.32 -6.13
C ARG A 53 9.50 1.88 -5.13
N TRP A 54 9.54 3.20 -4.91
CA TRP A 54 8.53 3.94 -4.15
C TRP A 54 7.13 3.70 -4.73
N ARG A 55 6.98 3.86 -6.04
CA ARG A 55 5.70 3.66 -6.74
C ARG A 55 5.19 2.24 -6.58
N TYR A 56 6.05 1.26 -6.80
CA TYR A 56 5.72 -0.16 -6.72
C TYR A 56 5.12 -0.54 -5.36
N TYR A 57 5.84 -0.29 -4.26
CA TYR A 57 5.37 -0.74 -2.94
C TYR A 57 4.17 0.06 -2.42
N ASN A 58 4.11 1.37 -2.70
CA ASN A 58 2.94 2.16 -2.28
C ASN A 58 1.67 1.73 -3.02
N LEU A 59 1.77 1.43 -4.31
CA LEU A 59 0.63 0.94 -5.05
C LEU A 59 0.15 -0.42 -4.53
N ILE A 60 1.05 -1.36 -4.26
CA ILE A 60 0.68 -2.65 -3.66
C ILE A 60 -0.06 -2.43 -2.34
N ALA A 61 0.49 -1.57 -1.49
CA ALA A 61 -0.10 -1.24 -0.20
C ALA A 61 -1.50 -0.59 -0.33
N MET A 62 -1.66 0.37 -1.25
CA MET A 62 -2.95 1.01 -1.54
C MET A 62 -3.97 0.02 -2.11
N THR A 63 -3.53 -0.88 -2.99
CA THR A 63 -4.40 -1.90 -3.59
C THR A 63 -4.85 -2.90 -2.55
N TRP A 64 -3.94 -3.36 -1.67
CA TRP A 64 -4.28 -4.20 -0.54
C TRP A 64 -5.34 -3.53 0.34
N TRP A 65 -5.14 -2.26 0.72
CA TRP A 65 -6.11 -1.53 1.56
C TRP A 65 -7.47 -1.42 0.87
N ALA A 66 -7.47 -1.15 -0.43
CA ALA A 66 -8.69 -1.05 -1.22
C ALA A 66 -9.45 -2.38 -1.27
N VAL A 67 -8.75 -3.50 -1.49
CA VAL A 67 -9.36 -4.84 -1.48
C VAL A 67 -9.90 -5.18 -0.10
N ASP A 68 -9.12 -4.92 0.95
CA ASP A 68 -9.56 -5.18 2.33
C ASP A 68 -10.83 -4.40 2.67
N GLY A 69 -10.88 -3.10 2.35
CA GLY A 69 -12.09 -2.29 2.51
C GLY A 69 -13.28 -2.78 1.67
N ALA A 70 -13.04 -3.15 0.41
CA ALA A 70 -14.08 -3.65 -0.49
C ALA A 70 -14.71 -4.95 0.01
N LYS A 71 -13.92 -5.84 0.63
CA LYS A 71 -14.40 -7.12 1.18
C LYS A 71 -15.50 -6.94 2.22
N PHE A 72 -15.43 -5.88 3.03
CA PHE A 72 -16.45 -5.58 4.04
C PHE A 72 -17.63 -4.77 3.50
N ALA A 73 -17.44 -4.08 2.36
CA ALA A 73 -18.43 -3.15 1.81
C ALA A 73 -19.27 -3.72 0.67
N MET A 74 -18.91 -4.87 0.09
CA MET A 74 -19.49 -5.37 -1.16
C MET A 74 -19.88 -6.86 -1.10
N PRO A 75 -20.89 -7.30 -1.88
CA PRO A 75 -21.19 -8.73 -2.06
C PRO A 75 -20.07 -9.50 -2.76
N ASP A 76 -19.92 -10.80 -2.47
CA ASP A 76 -18.86 -11.67 -2.99
C ASP A 76 -18.69 -11.59 -4.51
N GLU A 77 -19.76 -11.65 -5.30
CA GLU A 77 -19.69 -11.58 -6.77
C GLU A 77 -19.08 -10.26 -7.28
N GLN A 78 -19.36 -9.15 -6.58
CA GLN A 78 -18.80 -7.85 -6.92
C GLN A 78 -17.35 -7.72 -6.44
N PHE A 79 -17.03 -8.33 -5.29
CA PHE A 79 -15.66 -8.40 -4.76
C PHE A 79 -14.73 -9.18 -5.70
N GLU A 80 -15.14 -10.33 -6.21
CA GLU A 80 -14.39 -11.13 -7.18
C GLU A 80 -14.15 -10.35 -8.50
N ALA A 81 -15.16 -9.61 -8.97
CA ALA A 81 -15.00 -8.77 -10.16
C ALA A 81 -14.01 -7.61 -9.95
N VAL A 82 -14.04 -6.96 -8.77
CA VAL A 82 -13.11 -5.89 -8.40
C VAL A 82 -11.68 -6.44 -8.28
N THR A 83 -11.49 -7.53 -7.55
CA THR A 83 -10.16 -8.14 -7.36
C THR A 83 -9.54 -8.58 -8.67
N ALA A 84 -10.31 -9.22 -9.57
CA ALA A 84 -9.83 -9.61 -10.89
C ALA A 84 -9.30 -8.43 -11.73
N VAL A 85 -9.99 -7.28 -11.68
CA VAL A 85 -9.52 -6.05 -12.36
C VAL A 85 -8.26 -5.51 -11.73
N LEU A 86 -8.21 -5.45 -10.39
CA LEU A 86 -7.05 -4.95 -9.66
C LEU A 86 -5.82 -5.80 -9.97
N GLU A 87 -5.95 -7.13 -9.95
CA GLU A 87 -4.87 -8.07 -10.28
C GLU A 87 -4.38 -7.89 -11.72
N ARG A 88 -5.29 -7.82 -12.70
CA ARG A 88 -4.94 -7.60 -14.11
C ARG A 88 -4.15 -6.31 -14.29
N GLN A 89 -4.66 -5.20 -13.77
CA GLN A 89 -4.06 -3.87 -13.94
C GLN A 89 -2.74 -3.73 -13.16
N LEU A 90 -2.59 -4.43 -12.04
CA LEU A 90 -1.32 -4.55 -11.32
C LEU A 90 -0.27 -5.29 -12.17
N LEU A 91 -0.65 -6.42 -12.76
CA LEU A 91 0.23 -7.22 -13.62
C LEU A 91 0.65 -6.49 -14.90
N ASP A 92 -0.25 -5.72 -15.51
CA ASP A 92 0.06 -4.88 -16.67
C ASP A 92 1.12 -3.82 -16.35
N TRP A 93 1.19 -3.38 -15.10
CA TRP A 93 2.23 -2.46 -14.65
C TRP A 93 3.53 -3.21 -14.31
N ASP A 94 3.44 -4.19 -13.42
CA ASP A 94 4.59 -4.98 -13.01
C ASP A 94 4.17 -6.44 -12.84
N ALA A 95 4.77 -7.33 -13.62
CA ALA A 95 4.48 -8.76 -13.59
C ALA A 95 4.74 -9.40 -12.21
N THR A 96 5.52 -8.75 -11.34
CA THR A 96 5.82 -9.21 -9.98
C THR A 96 4.88 -8.64 -8.91
N ALA A 97 3.97 -7.73 -9.27
CA ALA A 97 3.09 -7.05 -8.32
C ALA A 97 2.23 -8.01 -7.48
N LEU A 98 1.78 -9.13 -8.06
CA LEU A 98 1.01 -10.14 -7.33
C LEU A 98 1.83 -10.84 -6.25
N ASP A 99 3.14 -11.02 -6.45
CA ASP A 99 4.00 -11.58 -5.41
C ASP A 99 4.17 -10.61 -4.24
N GLY A 100 4.31 -9.31 -4.54
CA GLY A 100 4.31 -8.27 -3.52
C GLY A 100 2.99 -8.18 -2.76
N LEU A 101 1.86 -8.28 -3.45
CA LEU A 101 0.53 -8.30 -2.81
C LEU A 101 0.38 -9.52 -1.89
N ARG A 102 0.77 -10.71 -2.35
CA ARG A 102 0.78 -11.94 -1.54
C ARG A 102 1.71 -11.82 -0.33
N GLU A 103 2.86 -11.18 -0.48
CA GLU A 103 3.78 -10.92 0.63
C GLU A 103 3.13 -10.03 1.68
N LEU A 104 2.50 -8.93 1.27
CA LEU A 104 1.79 -8.03 2.18
C LEU A 104 0.62 -8.73 2.88
N TYR A 105 -0.17 -9.52 2.16
CA TYR A 105 -1.23 -10.34 2.76
C TYR A 105 -0.70 -11.25 3.86
N LYS A 106 0.34 -12.04 3.56
CA LYS A 106 0.98 -12.93 4.53
C LYS A 106 1.57 -12.16 5.71
N PHE A 107 2.16 -11.00 5.44
CA PHE A 107 2.73 -10.15 6.46
C PHE A 107 1.68 -9.72 7.48
N ILE A 108 0.54 -9.19 7.02
CA ILE A 108 -0.55 -8.72 7.89
C ILE A 108 -1.20 -9.88 8.64
N HIS A 109 -1.52 -10.99 7.95
CA HIS A 109 -2.16 -12.15 8.58
C HIS A 109 -1.25 -12.85 9.61
N GLY A 110 0.07 -12.61 9.56
CA GLY A 110 0.98 -13.00 10.63
C GLY A 110 0.65 -12.35 11.98
N TYR A 111 -0.19 -11.30 12.00
CA TYR A 111 -0.60 -10.55 13.19
C TYR A 111 -2.09 -10.72 13.53
N ASP A 112 -2.82 -11.66 12.90
CA ASP A 112 -4.26 -11.86 13.15
C ASP A 112 -4.57 -12.06 14.65
N ALA A 113 -3.79 -12.88 15.36
CA ALA A 113 -3.98 -13.09 16.80
C ALA A 113 -3.72 -11.85 17.66
N ALA A 114 -3.00 -10.85 17.16
CA ALA A 114 -2.85 -9.56 17.83
C ALA A 114 -4.02 -8.62 17.47
N ILE A 115 -4.46 -8.63 16.22
CA ILE A 115 -5.63 -7.91 15.73
C ILE A 115 -6.90 -8.35 16.50
N ASP A 116 -7.10 -9.65 16.67
CA ASP A 116 -8.26 -10.24 17.38
C ASP A 116 -8.36 -9.82 18.86
N LYS A 117 -7.25 -9.35 19.46
CA LYS A 117 -7.24 -8.84 20.83
C LYS A 117 -7.64 -7.38 20.92
N LEU A 118 -7.65 -6.65 19.80
CA LEU A 118 -8.07 -5.25 19.75
C LEU A 118 -9.60 -5.22 19.69
N THR A 119 -10.22 -4.65 20.72
CA THR A 119 -11.68 -4.59 20.84
C THR A 119 -12.27 -3.29 20.28
N ASP A 120 -11.45 -2.25 20.12
CA ASP A 120 -11.86 -0.96 19.53
C ASP A 120 -11.53 -0.94 18.02
N PRO A 121 -12.50 -0.66 17.14
CA PRO A 121 -12.26 -0.49 15.71
C PRO A 121 -11.18 0.55 15.36
N GLU A 122 -11.06 1.64 16.12
CA GLU A 122 -10.03 2.67 15.88
C GLU A 122 -8.63 2.16 16.20
N ASP A 123 -8.49 1.34 17.25
CA ASP A 123 -7.23 0.70 17.60
C ASP A 123 -6.82 -0.31 16.51
N ASN A 124 -7.77 -1.11 16.03
CA ASN A 124 -7.54 -2.05 14.93
C ASN A 124 -7.10 -1.31 13.66
N LEU A 125 -7.84 -0.27 13.28
CA LEU A 125 -7.52 0.58 12.14
C LEU A 125 -6.13 1.24 12.28
N GLY A 126 -5.79 1.75 13.47
CA GLY A 126 -4.48 2.29 13.79
C GLY A 126 -3.36 1.27 13.64
N PHE A 127 -3.60 0.04 14.10
CA PHE A 127 -2.64 -1.05 14.02
C PHE A 127 -2.42 -1.54 12.58
N LEU A 128 -3.48 -1.70 11.79
CA LEU A 128 -3.40 -2.07 10.37
C LEU A 128 -2.60 -1.02 9.56
N LYS A 129 -2.84 0.27 9.79
CA LYS A 129 -2.05 1.36 9.20
C LYS A 129 -0.57 1.18 9.54
N GLN A 130 -0.25 0.91 10.80
CA GLN A 130 1.13 0.69 11.23
C GLN A 130 1.77 -0.52 10.54
N LEU A 131 1.06 -1.64 10.43
CA LEU A 131 1.57 -2.86 9.76
C LEU A 131 1.88 -2.59 8.29
N ILE A 132 0.97 -1.95 7.55
CA ILE A 132 1.17 -1.64 6.14
C ILE A 132 2.33 -0.67 5.95
N GLY A 133 2.40 0.38 6.77
CA GLY A 133 3.52 1.30 6.76
C GLY A 133 4.85 0.61 7.05
N THR A 134 4.88 -0.30 8.01
CA THR A 134 6.07 -1.09 8.37
C THR A 134 6.52 -1.96 7.20
N TRP A 135 5.58 -2.64 6.55
CA TRP A 135 5.87 -3.45 5.37
C TRP A 135 6.47 -2.62 4.22
N VAL A 136 5.91 -1.43 3.95
CA VAL A 136 6.44 -0.51 2.94
C VAL A 136 7.86 -0.06 3.30
N VAL A 137 8.11 0.34 4.55
CA VAL A 137 9.45 0.76 5.00
C VAL A 137 10.46 -0.36 4.81
N TRP A 138 10.17 -1.56 5.34
CA TRP A 138 11.09 -2.70 5.24
C TRP A 138 11.45 -3.05 3.81
N ASN A 139 10.47 -2.99 2.90
CA ASN A 139 10.69 -3.33 1.52
C ASN A 139 11.43 -2.23 0.74
N LEU A 140 11.16 -0.96 1.03
CA LEU A 140 11.87 0.18 0.44
C LEU A 140 13.34 0.22 0.84
N THR A 141 13.63 0.01 2.13
CA THR A 141 14.99 0.13 2.67
C THR A 141 15.80 -1.16 2.54
N GLY A 142 15.22 -2.23 1.98
CA GLY A 142 15.85 -3.55 2.01
C GLY A 142 16.11 -4.04 3.43
N ARG A 143 15.23 -3.66 4.37
CA ARG A 143 15.29 -3.96 5.81
C ARG A 143 16.47 -3.31 6.54
N ALA A 144 16.99 -2.22 5.99
CA ALA A 144 17.96 -1.40 6.71
C ALA A 144 17.27 -0.72 7.90
N PRO A 145 17.89 -0.72 9.09
CA PRO A 145 17.32 -0.11 10.28
C PRO A 145 17.25 1.42 10.13
N LEU A 146 16.15 2.01 10.59
CA LEU A 146 15.97 3.45 10.70
C LEU A 146 15.89 3.87 12.17
N ALA A 147 16.38 5.07 12.48
CA ALA A 147 16.32 5.62 13.84
C ALA A 147 14.87 5.81 14.34
N ASP A 148 13.93 6.07 13.42
CA ASP A 148 12.50 6.26 13.71
C ASP A 148 11.64 5.43 12.75
N GLU A 149 11.86 4.12 12.72
CA GLU A 149 11.10 3.20 11.85
C GLU A 149 9.60 3.25 12.15
N ALA A 150 9.23 3.24 13.43
CA ALA A 150 7.83 3.23 13.87
C ALA A 150 7.09 4.51 13.46
N GLY A 151 7.69 5.70 13.67
CA GLY A 151 7.07 6.97 13.28
C GLY A 151 6.96 7.12 11.76
N VAL A 152 7.95 6.66 11.01
CA VAL A 152 7.88 6.66 9.54
C VAL A 152 6.80 5.71 9.03
N ALA A 153 6.71 4.50 9.58
CA ALA A 153 5.66 3.53 9.27
C ALA A 153 4.26 4.10 9.58
N ALA A 154 4.07 4.75 10.73
CA ALA A 154 2.79 5.37 11.08
C ALA A 154 2.33 6.40 10.04
N VAL A 155 3.25 7.24 9.56
CA VAL A 155 2.96 8.25 8.53
C VAL A 155 2.63 7.58 7.19
N LEU A 156 3.41 6.58 6.77
CA LEU A 156 3.15 5.86 5.52
C LEU A 156 1.81 5.12 5.54
N GLY A 157 1.50 4.46 6.65
CA GLY A 157 0.21 3.81 6.86
C GLY A 157 -0.97 4.77 6.70
N ARG A 158 -0.86 5.97 7.28
CA ARG A 158 -1.88 7.02 7.14
C ARG A 158 -2.02 7.52 5.70
N VAL A 159 -0.91 7.69 4.98
CA VAL A 159 -0.92 8.07 3.56
C VAL A 159 -1.63 7.00 2.74
N VAL A 160 -1.22 5.74 2.86
CA VAL A 160 -1.82 4.61 2.14
C VAL A 160 -3.31 4.52 2.42
N HIS A 161 -3.70 4.55 3.70
CA HIS A 161 -5.10 4.55 4.10
C HIS A 161 -5.87 5.74 3.52
N GLY A 162 -5.38 6.98 3.66
CA GLY A 162 -6.08 8.17 3.19
C GLY A 162 -6.34 8.12 1.68
N CYS A 163 -5.35 7.69 0.90
CA CYS A 163 -5.46 7.54 -0.54
C CYS A 163 -6.45 6.43 -0.95
N ALA A 164 -6.48 5.32 -0.20
CA ALA A 164 -7.39 4.21 -0.48
C ALA A 164 -8.82 4.45 0.03
N ALA A 165 -8.97 4.91 1.27
CA ALA A 165 -10.26 5.10 1.94
C ALA A 165 -11.08 6.24 1.34
N GLY A 166 -10.44 7.36 0.96
CA GLY A 166 -11.15 8.47 0.29
C GLY A 166 -11.87 7.99 -0.98
N TYR A 167 -11.27 7.05 -1.72
CA TYR A 167 -11.88 6.51 -2.93
C TYR A 167 -13.10 5.59 -2.67
N TRP A 168 -13.10 4.85 -1.55
CA TRP A 168 -14.22 3.96 -1.23
C TRP A 168 -15.36 4.68 -0.50
N ALA A 169 -15.07 5.77 0.20
CA ALA A 169 -16.04 6.55 0.98
C ALA A 169 -16.81 7.62 0.17
N ASP A 170 -16.24 8.14 -0.93
CA ASP A 170 -16.77 9.36 -1.58
C ASP A 170 -18.07 9.21 -2.39
N GLU A 171 -18.66 8.02 -2.55
CA GLU A 171 -19.96 7.86 -3.25
C GLU A 171 -20.86 6.78 -2.63
N GLY A 172 -21.06 6.86 -1.31
CA GLY A 172 -22.17 6.20 -0.60
C GLY A 172 -23.41 7.08 -0.49
#